data_AF-A0AAV7AF17-F1
#
_entry.id   AF-A0AAV7AF17-F1
#
_cell.length_a   1.000
_cell.length_b   1.000
_cell.length_c   1.000
_cell.angle_alpha   90.00
_cell.angle_beta   90.00
_cell.angle_gamma   90.00
#
_symmetry.space_group_name_H-M   'P 1'
#
loop_
_entity.id
_entity.type
_entity.pdbx_description
1 polymer ?
#
loop_
_entity_poly.entity_id
_entity_poly.type
_entity_poly.pdbx_seq_one_letter_code
_entity_poly.pdbx_strand_id
1 'polypeptide(L)'
;MAKNMPFVVRFQLPSGAHSFQDLVYGWTHHDVASVEGDPVILKGDGFPTYHLANVVDDYKMAVSHVLRGEEWLISTTKHLLLYQALGWHPPEYAHLPLLLNKDGSKLSKRQGDIFIQHFVQKGYLPDTLLDIITNCGSGFSGNQTGRTLPELIQQYNLQSISTHSALLDLEKLPEFSRVHLTRWIEGADTRAQLVAQLQTLLQEKFKDLIFDREYIERILVLRKGHLNILTDLLSPDYSYLWVRPAVHQEDLHGLSSEASDIGRLVVQILQNVRHDTSLDVLSKELKNHLQQLKTTKYSTSMKVLRLALSGRETGPSVAEMMLSLGVEESMIRVQKSLLS
;
A
#
# COMPACT_ATOMS: atom_id res chain seq x y z
N MET A 1 -8.68 54.72 26.23
CA MET A 1 -7.71 54.39 25.16
C MET A 1 -7.55 55.60 24.25
N ALA A 2 -6.33 56.01 23.92
CA ALA A 2 -6.12 57.00 22.86
C ALA A 2 -6.75 56.44 21.57
N LYS A 3 -7.63 57.21 20.91
CA LYS A 3 -8.35 56.77 19.70
C LYS A 3 -7.31 56.39 18.62
N ASN A 4 -7.41 55.17 18.07
CA ASN A 4 -6.61 54.61 16.96
C ASN A 4 -5.27 53.90 17.29
N MET A 5 -5.05 53.39 18.50
CA MET A 5 -3.94 52.44 18.70
C MET A 5 -4.32 51.03 18.25
N PRO A 6 -3.46 50.31 17.48
CA PRO A 6 -3.71 48.92 17.13
C PRO A 6 -3.76 48.08 18.39
N PHE A 7 -4.74 47.19 18.48
CA PHE A 7 -4.96 46.32 19.64
C PHE A 7 -5.22 44.88 19.19
N VAL A 8 -5.10 43.97 20.15
CA VAL A 8 -5.53 42.57 20.02
C VAL A 8 -6.58 42.30 21.06
N VAL A 9 -7.45 41.31 20.82
CA VAL A 9 -8.35 40.80 21.85
C VAL A 9 -7.71 39.58 22.49
N ARG A 10 -7.56 39.61 23.81
CA ARG A 10 -7.09 38.48 24.61
C ARG A 10 -8.24 37.89 25.39
N PHE A 11 -8.24 36.57 25.53
CA PHE A 11 -9.18 35.87 26.37
C PHE A 11 -8.62 35.77 27.77
N GLN A 12 -9.35 36.31 28.75
CA GLN A 12 -8.97 36.20 30.14
C GLN A 12 -9.16 34.75 30.60
N LEU A 13 -8.07 34.09 31.02
CA LEU A 13 -8.17 32.72 31.55
C LEU A 13 -8.59 32.77 33.02
N PRO A 14 -9.80 32.28 33.38
CA PRO A 14 -10.15 32.13 34.79
C PRO A 14 -9.34 30.99 35.43
N SER A 15 -8.98 31.16 36.70
CA SER A 15 -8.39 30.10 37.51
C SER A 15 -9.43 29.04 37.89
N GLY A 16 -8.96 27.82 38.19
CA GLY A 16 -9.83 26.74 38.68
C GLY A 16 -10.69 26.07 37.60
N ALA A 17 -10.14 25.90 36.39
CA ALA A 17 -10.83 25.18 35.33
C ALA A 17 -11.24 23.77 35.79
N HIS A 18 -12.49 23.38 35.54
CA HIS A 18 -12.98 22.07 35.93
C HIS A 18 -12.28 20.95 35.15
N SER A 19 -12.13 19.79 35.79
CA SER A 19 -11.77 18.56 35.08
C SER A 19 -12.83 18.24 34.02
N PHE A 20 -12.40 17.64 32.91
CA PHE A 20 -13.31 17.13 31.89
C PHE A 20 -13.05 15.66 31.63
N GLN A 21 -14.07 14.97 31.14
CA GLN A 21 -13.98 13.56 30.79
C GLN A 21 -13.69 13.45 29.29
N ASP A 22 -12.49 12.98 28.94
CA ASP A 22 -12.13 12.57 27.60
C ASP A 22 -12.61 11.15 27.34
N LEU A 23 -13.11 10.87 26.13
CA LEU A 23 -13.62 9.56 25.75
C LEU A 23 -12.52 8.48 25.63
N VAL A 24 -11.25 8.87 25.52
CA VAL A 24 -10.09 7.95 25.44
C VAL A 24 -9.23 8.02 26.71
N TYR A 25 -8.89 9.22 27.17
CA TYR A 25 -8.00 9.42 28.33
C TYR A 25 -8.73 9.51 29.68
N GLY A 26 -10.06 9.50 29.69
CA GLY A 26 -10.87 9.60 30.91
C GLY A 26 -10.82 10.99 31.54
N TRP A 27 -10.96 11.06 32.87
CA TRP A 27 -10.95 12.33 33.59
C TRP A 27 -9.57 12.99 33.57
N THR A 28 -9.49 14.18 32.97
CA THR A 28 -8.27 14.97 32.86
C THR A 28 -8.47 16.36 33.47
N HIS A 29 -7.39 16.91 34.02
CA HIS A 29 -7.39 18.23 34.65
C HIS A 29 -6.11 18.98 34.27
N HIS A 30 -6.27 20.16 33.68
CA HIS A 30 -5.15 21.02 33.29
C HIS A 30 -5.46 22.46 33.67
N ASP A 31 -4.75 22.98 34.67
CA ASP A 31 -4.87 24.39 35.08
C ASP A 31 -4.06 25.31 34.15
N VAL A 32 -4.61 25.58 32.97
CA VAL A 32 -3.95 26.38 31.93
C VAL A 32 -3.66 27.82 32.37
N ALA A 33 -4.45 28.39 33.30
CA ALA A 33 -4.24 29.73 33.82
C ALA A 33 -3.00 29.83 34.74
N SER A 34 -2.58 28.71 35.34
CA SER A 34 -1.38 28.65 36.19
C SER A 34 -0.06 28.61 35.40
N VAL A 35 -0.12 28.24 34.11
CA VAL A 35 1.06 27.99 33.27
C VAL A 35 1.17 29.00 32.12
N GLU A 36 0.04 29.46 31.58
CA GLU A 36 -0.03 30.35 30.44
C GLU A 36 -0.63 31.72 30.83
N GLY A 37 -0.26 32.78 30.11
CA GLY A 37 -0.96 34.06 30.19
C GLY A 37 -2.17 34.12 29.25
N ASP A 38 -3.00 35.15 29.39
CA ASP A 38 -4.20 35.38 28.57
C ASP A 38 -3.91 35.30 27.05
N PRO A 39 -4.41 34.27 26.35
CA PRO A 39 -4.08 34.05 24.95
C PRO A 39 -4.76 35.09 24.06
N VAL A 40 -4.07 35.49 22.98
CA VAL A 40 -4.70 36.29 21.92
C VAL A 40 -5.72 35.43 21.19
N ILE A 41 -6.96 35.91 21.12
CA ILE A 41 -8.07 35.26 20.40
C ILE A 41 -8.46 35.98 19.12
N LEU A 42 -8.20 37.29 19.04
CA LEU A 42 -8.37 38.10 17.84
C LEU A 42 -7.12 38.94 17.60
N LYS A 43 -6.51 38.77 16.42
CA LYS A 43 -5.34 39.56 16.01
C LYS A 43 -5.77 40.98 15.62
N GLY A 44 -4.80 41.90 15.56
CA GLY A 44 -5.05 43.30 15.19
C GLY A 44 -5.46 43.51 13.73
N ASP A 45 -5.26 42.50 12.88
CA ASP A 45 -5.76 42.45 11.50
C ASP A 45 -7.23 41.99 11.41
N GLY A 46 -7.89 41.74 12.55
CA GLY A 46 -9.27 41.28 12.63
C GLY A 46 -9.47 39.78 12.41
N PHE A 47 -8.42 39.01 12.16
CA PHE A 47 -8.53 37.55 12.00
C PHE A 47 -8.46 36.84 13.36
N PRO A 48 -9.34 35.84 13.59
CA PRO A 48 -9.29 35.03 14.81
C PRO A 48 -8.02 34.16 14.86
N THR A 49 -7.56 33.82 16.06
CA THR A 49 -6.57 32.76 16.25
C THR A 49 -7.24 31.40 16.25
N TYR A 50 -6.43 30.33 16.24
CA TYR A 50 -6.92 28.95 16.20
C TYR A 50 -7.99 28.65 17.26
N HIS A 51 -7.76 29.03 18.52
CA HIS A 51 -8.68 28.68 19.61
C HIS A 51 -10.08 29.29 19.43
N LEU A 52 -10.16 30.57 19.02
CA LEU A 52 -11.45 31.22 18.78
C LEU A 52 -12.12 30.68 17.52
N ALA A 53 -11.36 30.55 16.43
CA ALA A 53 -11.89 30.04 15.17
C ALA A 53 -12.45 28.62 15.34
N ASN A 54 -11.69 27.72 15.98
CA ASN A 54 -12.13 26.34 16.21
C ASN A 54 -13.41 26.26 17.05
N VAL A 55 -13.49 26.96 18.20
CA VAL A 55 -14.68 26.92 19.06
C VAL A 55 -15.91 27.50 18.35
N VAL A 56 -15.75 28.59 17.61
CA VAL A 56 -16.84 29.21 16.86
C VAL A 56 -17.32 28.28 15.73
N ASP A 57 -16.40 27.70 14.95
CA ASP A 57 -16.75 26.82 13.84
C ASP A 57 -17.39 25.53 14.34
N ASP A 58 -16.82 24.88 15.36
CA ASP A 58 -17.36 23.65 15.94
C ASP A 58 -18.80 23.86 16.44
N TYR A 59 -19.06 24.97 17.14
CA TYR A 59 -20.41 25.32 17.58
C TYR A 59 -21.35 25.59 16.39
N LYS A 60 -20.92 26.40 15.42
CA LYS A 60 -21.75 26.79 14.27
C LYS A 60 -22.05 25.61 13.33
N MET A 61 -21.15 24.64 13.27
CA MET A 61 -21.32 23.41 12.50
C MET A 61 -21.99 22.29 13.30
N ALA A 62 -22.41 22.56 14.54
CA ALA A 62 -23.04 21.59 15.44
C ALA A 62 -22.22 20.30 15.60
N VAL A 63 -20.90 20.44 15.74
CA VAL A 63 -20.00 19.31 15.99
C VAL A 63 -20.42 18.65 17.31
N SER A 64 -20.67 17.34 17.27
CA SER A 64 -21.03 16.56 18.47
C SER A 64 -19.81 15.97 19.17
N HIS A 65 -18.81 15.55 18.38
CA HIS A 65 -17.65 14.79 18.84
C HIS A 65 -16.40 15.32 18.14
N VAL A 66 -15.37 15.68 18.90
CA VAL A 66 -14.08 16.13 18.39
C VAL A 66 -13.05 15.02 18.62
N LEU A 67 -12.66 14.34 17.54
CA LEU A 67 -11.58 13.35 17.53
C LEU A 67 -10.31 14.01 16.96
N ARG A 68 -9.28 14.17 17.79
CA ARG A 68 -8.04 14.85 17.40
C ARG A 68 -6.83 14.34 18.17
N GLY A 69 -5.61 14.62 17.70
CA GLY A 69 -4.38 14.16 18.35
C GLY A 69 -4.22 14.63 19.81
N GLU A 70 -3.65 13.77 20.66
CA GLU A 70 -3.41 14.01 22.09
C GLU A 70 -2.56 15.24 22.39
N GLU A 71 -1.81 15.76 21.41
CA GLU A 71 -1.09 17.03 21.57
C GLU A 71 -2.02 18.22 21.85
N TRP A 72 -3.31 18.09 21.54
CA TRP A 72 -4.33 19.11 21.81
C TRP A 72 -5.07 18.92 23.13
N LEU A 73 -4.78 17.84 23.90
CA LEU A 73 -5.49 17.50 25.13
C LEU A 73 -5.49 18.67 26.14
N ILE A 74 -4.31 19.26 26.39
CA ILE A 74 -4.14 20.42 27.29
C ILE A 74 -4.91 21.64 26.75
N SER A 75 -4.90 21.84 25.43
CA SER A 75 -5.60 22.98 24.80
C SER A 75 -7.12 22.87 24.91
N THR A 76 -7.66 21.67 25.14
CA THR A 76 -9.10 21.45 25.35
C THR A 76 -9.65 22.27 26.50
N THR A 77 -8.89 22.42 27.61
CA THR A 77 -9.33 23.27 28.71
C THR A 77 -9.61 24.71 28.25
N LYS A 78 -8.74 25.28 27.40
CA LYS A 78 -8.95 26.62 26.84
C LYS A 78 -10.24 26.69 26.00
N HIS A 79 -10.53 25.63 25.24
CA HIS A 79 -11.74 25.56 24.41
C HIS A 79 -12.99 25.50 25.30
N LEU A 80 -12.99 24.66 26.34
CA LEU A 80 -14.09 24.54 27.29
C LEU A 80 -14.38 25.87 28.00
N LEU A 81 -13.34 26.61 28.39
CA LEU A 81 -13.48 27.94 28.98
C LEU A 81 -14.06 28.95 27.98
N LEU A 82 -13.69 28.87 26.70
CA LEU A 82 -14.29 29.70 25.64
C LEU A 82 -15.77 29.36 25.42
N TYR A 83 -16.12 28.07 25.35
CA TYR A 83 -17.53 27.62 25.30
C TYR A 83 -18.33 28.18 26.47
N GLN A 84 -17.78 28.09 27.69
CA GLN A 84 -18.39 28.65 28.89
C GLN A 84 -18.60 30.16 28.80
N ALA A 85 -17.57 30.91 28.37
CA ALA A 85 -17.66 32.36 28.22
C ALA A 85 -18.68 32.81 27.16
N LEU A 86 -18.89 31.99 26.13
CA LEU A 86 -19.87 32.23 25.07
C LEU A 86 -21.27 31.71 25.42
N GLY A 87 -21.43 31.02 26.56
CA GLY A 87 -22.70 30.42 26.97
C GLY A 87 -23.13 29.24 26.09
N TRP A 88 -22.18 28.51 25.53
CA TRP A 88 -22.40 27.40 24.61
C TRP A 88 -22.07 26.05 25.25
N HIS A 89 -22.76 25.00 24.81
CA HIS A 89 -22.42 23.63 25.19
C HIS A 89 -21.28 23.11 24.29
N PRO A 90 -20.19 22.58 24.88
CA PRO A 90 -19.10 21.99 24.12
C PRO A 90 -19.46 20.60 23.56
N PRO A 91 -18.78 20.14 22.50
CA PRO A 91 -18.83 18.75 22.05
C PRO A 91 -18.17 17.80 23.07
N GLU A 92 -18.37 16.50 22.86
CA GLU A 92 -17.55 15.48 23.51
C GLU A 92 -16.16 15.43 22.85
N TYR A 93 -15.12 15.15 23.63
CA TYR A 93 -13.75 15.10 23.15
C TYR A 93 -13.19 13.68 23.28
N ALA A 94 -12.47 13.25 22.25
CA ALA A 94 -11.72 12.02 22.24
C ALA A 94 -10.32 12.29 21.67
N HIS A 95 -9.29 12.19 22.50
CA HIS A 95 -7.94 12.43 22.04
C HIS A 95 -7.30 11.15 21.52
N LEU A 96 -6.69 11.21 20.34
CA LEU A 96 -6.08 10.08 19.65
C LEU A 96 -4.58 10.04 19.99
N PRO A 97 -4.01 8.87 20.34
CA PRO A 97 -2.58 8.75 20.62
C PRO A 97 -1.75 9.13 19.40
N LEU A 98 -0.52 9.61 19.62
CA LEU A 98 0.40 9.94 18.54
C LEU A 98 0.78 8.71 17.72
N LEU A 99 0.83 8.89 16.40
CA LEU A 99 1.47 7.95 15.49
C LEU A 99 2.99 8.18 15.49
N LEU A 100 3.74 7.14 15.84
CA LEU A 100 5.20 7.16 15.92
C LEU A 100 5.80 6.21 14.88
N ASN A 101 7.07 6.42 14.56
CA ASN A 101 7.86 5.45 13.82
C ASN A 101 8.03 4.17 14.63
N LYS A 102 8.40 3.06 13.97
CA LYS A 102 8.71 1.77 14.61
C LYS A 102 9.74 1.88 15.74
N ASP A 103 10.67 2.83 15.64
CA ASP A 103 11.71 3.10 16.65
C ASP A 103 11.25 4.00 17.81
N GLY A 104 9.97 4.43 17.81
CA GLY A 104 9.39 5.33 18.81
C GLY A 104 9.67 6.81 18.57
N SER A 105 10.43 7.17 17.53
CA SER A 105 10.62 8.58 17.16
C SER A 105 9.34 9.18 16.57
N LYS A 106 9.19 10.51 16.67
CA LYS A 106 8.03 11.22 16.13
C LYS A 106 7.98 11.06 14.61
N LEU A 107 6.84 10.61 14.08
CA LEU A 107 6.59 10.61 12.64
C LEU A 107 6.66 12.06 12.13
N SER A 108 7.62 12.37 11.26
CA SER A 108 7.89 13.76 10.88
C SER A 108 7.85 13.98 9.38
N LYS A 109 7.23 15.08 8.94
CA LYS A 109 7.14 15.47 7.52
C LYS A 109 8.51 15.67 6.86
N ARG A 110 9.57 15.83 7.65
CA ARG A 110 10.96 15.93 7.17
C ARG A 110 11.47 14.59 6.61
N GLN A 111 10.81 13.48 6.94
CA GLN A 111 11.18 12.16 6.45
C GLN A 111 10.76 11.92 4.99
N GLY A 112 10.03 12.85 4.34
CA GLY A 112 9.70 12.86 2.89
C GLY A 112 8.75 11.74 2.44
N ASP A 113 8.97 10.54 2.95
CA ASP A 113 8.31 9.30 2.59
C ASP A 113 6.96 9.09 3.31
N ILE A 114 6.52 10.05 4.13
CA ILE A 114 5.28 9.96 4.91
C ILE A 114 4.08 10.67 4.25
N PHE A 115 4.30 11.39 3.15
CA PHE A 115 3.22 12.03 2.40
C PHE A 115 2.41 10.98 1.64
N ILE A 116 1.08 11.09 1.66
CA ILE A 116 0.18 10.16 0.95
C ILE A 116 0.56 10.05 -0.54
N GLN A 117 0.94 11.18 -1.15
CA GLN A 117 1.37 11.24 -2.55
C GLN A 117 2.55 10.32 -2.86
N HIS A 118 3.48 10.12 -1.91
CA HIS A 118 4.61 9.22 -2.08
C HIS A 118 4.15 7.76 -2.21
N PHE A 119 3.21 7.33 -1.38
CA PHE A 119 2.66 5.97 -1.44
C PHE A 119 1.86 5.75 -2.72
N VAL A 120 1.09 6.75 -3.16
CA VAL A 120 0.36 6.72 -4.43
C VAL A 120 1.34 6.58 -5.60
N GLN A 121 2.42 7.38 -5.63
CA GLN A 121 3.44 7.30 -6.68
C GLN A 121 4.16 5.95 -6.70
N LYS A 122 4.38 5.33 -5.52
CA LYS A 122 4.91 3.96 -5.42
C LYS A 122 3.92 2.89 -5.88
N GLY A 123 2.63 3.22 -6.02
CA GLY A 123 1.59 2.30 -6.50
C GLY A 123 0.89 1.51 -5.39
N TYR A 124 0.90 2.01 -4.15
CA TYR A 124 0.12 1.44 -3.06
C TYR A 124 -1.37 1.80 -3.19
N LEU A 125 -2.24 0.83 -2.90
CA LEU A 125 -3.69 1.01 -2.91
C LEU A 125 -4.15 1.82 -1.68
N PRO A 126 -5.24 2.61 -1.78
CA PRO A 126 -5.83 3.30 -0.64
C PRO A 126 -6.20 2.35 0.51
N ASP A 127 -6.74 1.16 0.19
CA ASP A 127 -7.09 0.14 1.18
C ASP A 127 -5.88 -0.30 2.00
N THR A 128 -4.71 -0.44 1.36
CA THR A 128 -3.45 -0.80 2.04
C THR A 128 -3.07 0.23 3.10
N LEU A 129 -3.19 1.52 2.79
CA LEU A 129 -2.84 2.60 3.70
C LEU A 129 -3.85 2.70 4.86
N LEU A 130 -5.14 2.55 4.57
CA LEU A 130 -6.17 2.53 5.60
C LEU A 130 -5.96 1.36 6.56
N ASP A 131 -5.71 0.17 6.04
CA ASP A 131 -5.55 -1.04 6.84
C ASP A 131 -4.31 -0.99 7.73
N ILE A 132 -3.15 -0.57 7.23
CA ILE A 132 -1.95 -0.47 8.07
C ILE A 132 -2.09 0.59 9.16
N ILE A 133 -2.71 1.74 8.87
CA ILE A 133 -2.93 2.82 9.86
C ILE A 133 -3.90 2.36 10.94
N THR A 134 -5.02 1.74 10.54
CA THR A 134 -6.05 1.29 11.49
C THR A 134 -5.60 0.08 12.31
N ASN A 135 -4.65 -0.70 11.81
CA ASN A 135 -4.00 -1.78 12.55
C ASN A 135 -3.04 -1.26 13.66
N CYS A 136 -2.86 0.06 13.79
CA CYS A 136 -2.08 0.69 14.85
C CYS A 136 -3.01 1.36 15.89
N GLY A 137 -3.46 0.64 16.92
CA GLY A 137 -4.07 1.20 18.14
C GLY A 137 -5.39 1.99 17.98
N SER A 138 -6.04 1.88 16.81
CA SER A 138 -7.06 2.84 16.34
C SER A 138 -8.52 2.42 16.56
N GLY A 139 -8.84 1.77 17.68
CA GLY A 139 -10.25 1.47 17.99
C GLY A 139 -10.78 0.16 17.41
N PHE A 140 -9.90 -0.83 17.24
CA PHE A 140 -10.24 -2.16 16.73
C PHE A 140 -9.76 -3.26 17.68
N SER A 141 -10.54 -4.34 17.78
CA SER A 141 -10.16 -5.51 18.59
C SER A 141 -9.10 -6.33 17.86
N GLY A 142 -7.84 -6.18 18.28
CA GLY A 142 -6.71 -6.96 17.78
C GLY A 142 -6.22 -6.56 16.40
N ASN A 143 -5.03 -7.07 16.07
CA ASN A 143 -4.39 -6.82 14.78
C ASN A 143 -4.87 -7.85 13.77
N GLN A 144 -5.34 -7.37 12.62
CA GLN A 144 -5.82 -8.18 11.51
C GLN A 144 -5.47 -7.47 10.22
N THR A 145 -4.64 -8.09 9.40
CA THR A 145 -4.34 -7.62 8.04
C THR A 145 -5.52 -7.92 7.11
N GLY A 146 -5.81 -6.99 6.23
CA GLY A 146 -6.77 -7.14 5.14
C GLY A 146 -8.16 -6.60 5.45
N ARG A 147 -8.37 -5.74 6.46
CA ARG A 147 -9.69 -5.16 6.71
C ARG A 147 -10.11 -4.27 5.55
N THR A 148 -11.33 -4.46 5.07
CA THR A 148 -11.96 -3.59 4.07
C THR A 148 -12.60 -2.38 4.74
N LEU A 149 -12.84 -1.30 3.98
CA LEU A 149 -13.53 -0.13 4.52
C LEU A 149 -14.90 -0.46 5.17
N PRO A 150 -15.78 -1.31 4.57
CA PRO A 150 -17.01 -1.74 5.24
C PRO A 150 -16.77 -2.45 6.57
N GLU A 151 -15.75 -3.32 6.66
CA GLU A 151 -15.41 -4.00 7.91
C GLU A 151 -14.87 -3.01 8.94
N LEU A 152 -14.05 -2.03 8.53
CA LEU A 152 -13.57 -0.97 9.41
C LEU A 152 -14.74 -0.15 9.97
N ILE A 153 -15.71 0.23 9.14
CA ILE A 153 -16.91 0.95 9.59
C ILE A 153 -17.71 0.12 10.59
N GLN A 154 -17.89 -1.18 10.32
CA GLN A 154 -18.68 -2.05 11.18
C GLN A 154 -17.99 -2.37 12.52
N GLN A 155 -16.67 -2.51 12.52
CA GLN A 155 -15.89 -2.95 13.69
C GLN A 155 -15.38 -1.80 14.55
N TYR A 156 -15.38 -0.56 14.03
CA TYR A 156 -14.81 0.57 14.75
C TYR A 156 -15.53 0.80 16.08
N ASN A 157 -14.75 0.87 17.15
CA ASN A 157 -15.23 1.19 18.47
C ASN A 157 -14.30 2.20 19.14
N LEU A 158 -14.84 3.39 19.41
CA LEU A 158 -14.12 4.48 20.08
C LEU A 158 -13.53 4.06 21.43
N GLN A 159 -14.25 3.21 22.18
CA GLN A 159 -13.79 2.72 23.49
C GLN A 159 -12.62 1.75 23.39
N SER A 160 -12.30 1.25 22.20
CA SER A 160 -11.18 0.34 21.94
C SER A 160 -9.90 1.07 21.54
N ILE A 161 -9.90 2.41 21.51
CA ILE A 161 -8.70 3.19 21.25
C ILE A 161 -7.76 3.09 22.45
N SER A 162 -6.49 2.73 22.20
CA SER A 162 -5.49 2.69 23.26
C SER A 162 -4.93 4.08 23.57
N THR A 163 -4.49 4.30 24.82
CA THR A 163 -3.80 5.53 25.22
C THR A 163 -2.29 5.50 24.96
N HIS A 164 -1.73 4.34 24.58
CA HIS A 164 -0.33 4.23 24.18
C HIS A 164 -0.14 4.68 22.73
N SER A 165 1.02 5.30 22.46
CA SER A 165 1.37 5.73 21.11
C SER A 165 1.32 4.59 20.09
N ALA A 166 0.75 4.88 18.93
CA ALA A 166 0.57 3.94 17.85
C ALA A 166 1.88 3.83 17.05
N LEU A 167 2.55 2.67 17.11
CA LEU A 167 3.78 2.44 16.33
C LEU A 167 3.44 2.02 14.90
N LEU A 168 3.84 2.82 13.92
CA LEU A 168 3.67 2.53 12.50
C LEU A 168 4.88 1.77 11.96
N ASP A 169 4.66 0.51 11.59
CA ASP A 169 5.68 -0.37 10.99
C ASP A 169 5.53 -0.41 9.46
N LEU A 170 6.03 0.61 8.77
CA LEU A 170 5.99 0.69 7.30
C LEU A 170 6.76 -0.43 6.60
N GLU A 171 7.63 -1.18 7.31
CA GLU A 171 8.29 -2.36 6.74
C GLU A 171 7.30 -3.49 6.43
N LYS A 172 6.14 -3.50 7.11
CA LYS A 172 5.03 -4.44 6.84
C LYS A 172 4.14 -4.01 5.68
N LEU A 173 4.31 -2.80 5.16
CA LEU A 173 3.46 -2.27 4.09
C LEU A 173 3.36 -3.20 2.85
N PRO A 174 4.45 -3.86 2.39
CA PRO A 174 4.35 -4.83 1.30
C PRO A 174 3.41 -6.00 1.59
N GLU A 175 3.39 -6.51 2.83
CA GLU A 175 2.52 -7.60 3.25
C GLU A 175 1.04 -7.20 3.18
N PHE A 176 0.70 -6.03 3.71
CA PHE A 176 -0.65 -5.45 3.63
C PHE A 176 -1.04 -5.24 2.17
N SER A 177 -0.11 -4.70 1.37
CA SER A 177 -0.37 -4.39 -0.04
C SER A 177 -0.65 -5.63 -0.86
N ARG A 178 0.06 -6.72 -0.62
CA ARG A 178 -0.17 -8.01 -1.27
C ARG A 178 -1.58 -8.54 -1.01
N VAL A 179 -2.11 -8.40 0.21
CA VAL A 179 -3.48 -8.85 0.56
C VAL A 179 -4.53 -8.04 -0.21
N HIS A 180 -4.42 -6.72 -0.19
CA HIS A 180 -5.38 -5.85 -0.90
C HIS A 180 -5.27 -5.96 -2.41
N LEU A 181 -4.06 -6.04 -2.96
CA LEU A 181 -3.86 -6.22 -4.39
C LEU A 181 -4.41 -7.58 -4.86
N THR A 182 -4.22 -8.64 -4.06
CA THR A 182 -4.83 -9.96 -4.32
C THR A 182 -6.35 -9.88 -4.40
N ARG A 183 -6.98 -9.20 -3.43
CA ARG A 183 -8.43 -8.98 -3.42
C ARG A 183 -8.91 -8.16 -4.61
N TRP A 184 -8.18 -7.10 -4.98
CA TRP A 184 -8.50 -6.28 -6.14
C TRP A 184 -8.40 -7.08 -7.45
N ILE A 185 -7.44 -8.00 -7.58
CA ILE A 185 -7.33 -8.90 -8.73
C ILE A 185 -8.51 -9.88 -8.76
N GLU A 186 -9.06 -10.30 -7.63
CA GLU A 186 -10.23 -11.20 -7.58
C GLU A 186 -11.53 -10.50 -7.99
N GLY A 187 -11.72 -9.24 -7.59
CA GLY A 187 -12.89 -8.44 -7.96
C GLY A 187 -12.91 -8.08 -9.44
N ALA A 188 -14.02 -8.31 -10.14
CA ALA A 188 -14.11 -8.07 -11.59
C ALA A 188 -13.86 -6.59 -11.97
N ASP A 189 -14.53 -5.65 -11.29
CA ASP A 189 -14.40 -4.22 -11.57
C ASP A 189 -13.03 -3.67 -11.18
N THR A 190 -12.52 -4.06 -10.01
CA THR A 190 -11.19 -3.66 -9.54
C THR A 190 -10.10 -4.26 -10.42
N ARG A 191 -10.23 -5.50 -10.87
CA ARG A 191 -9.30 -6.12 -11.82
C ARG A 191 -9.29 -5.38 -13.14
N ALA A 192 -10.45 -5.00 -13.68
CA ALA A 192 -10.53 -4.18 -14.89
C ALA A 192 -9.80 -2.83 -14.73
N GLN A 193 -9.87 -2.21 -13.56
CA GLN A 193 -9.12 -0.99 -13.25
C GLN A 193 -7.60 -1.25 -13.19
N LEU A 194 -7.16 -2.32 -12.51
CA LEU A 194 -5.75 -2.70 -12.45
C LEU A 194 -5.18 -2.99 -13.84
N VAL A 195 -5.96 -3.65 -14.71
CA VAL A 195 -5.58 -3.91 -16.11
C VAL A 195 -5.36 -2.60 -16.87
N ALA A 196 -6.29 -1.65 -16.77
CA ALA A 196 -6.16 -0.35 -17.42
C ALA A 196 -4.95 0.43 -16.89
N GLN A 197 -4.73 0.44 -15.57
CA GLN A 197 -3.57 1.10 -14.96
C GLN A 197 -2.25 0.48 -15.43
N LEU A 198 -2.14 -0.85 -15.40
CA LEU A 198 -0.95 -1.57 -15.86
C LEU A 198 -0.71 -1.35 -17.36
N GLN A 199 -1.76 -1.32 -18.19
CA GLN A 199 -1.64 -1.02 -19.60
C GLN A 199 -1.01 0.37 -19.84
N THR A 200 -1.44 1.39 -19.12
CA THR A 200 -0.83 2.74 -19.18
C THR A 200 0.64 2.70 -18.76
N LEU A 201 0.97 2.06 -17.64
CA LEU A 201 2.35 1.93 -17.15
C LEU A 201 3.26 1.20 -18.16
N LEU A 202 2.73 0.17 -18.82
CA LEU A 202 3.45 -0.56 -19.85
C LEU A 202 3.67 0.28 -21.11
N GLN A 203 2.68 1.06 -21.55
CA GLN A 203 2.81 1.97 -22.70
C GLN A 203 3.83 3.08 -22.44
N GLU A 204 3.88 3.62 -21.21
CA GLU A 204 4.87 4.63 -20.82
C GLU A 204 6.29 4.08 -20.83
N LYS A 205 6.47 2.84 -20.37
CA LYS A 205 7.79 2.18 -20.27
C LYS A 205 8.27 1.61 -21.59
N PHE A 206 7.39 0.96 -22.34
CA PHE A 206 7.66 0.28 -23.60
C PHE A 206 6.93 1.01 -24.74
N LYS A 207 7.33 2.27 -24.95
CA LYS A 207 6.86 3.10 -26.05
C LYS A 207 6.97 2.28 -27.34
N ASP A 208 5.87 2.17 -28.09
CA ASP A 208 5.73 1.38 -29.33
C ASP A 208 5.21 -0.06 -29.19
N LEU A 209 5.04 -0.60 -27.97
CA LEU A 209 4.40 -1.90 -27.78
C LEU A 209 2.92 -1.76 -27.38
N ILE A 210 2.06 -2.51 -28.07
CA ILE A 210 0.66 -2.67 -27.71
C ILE A 210 0.51 -3.99 -26.98
N PHE A 211 0.04 -3.91 -25.75
CA PHE A 211 -0.24 -5.08 -24.92
C PHE A 211 -1.72 -5.37 -24.92
N ASP A 212 -2.05 -6.62 -25.25
CA ASP A 212 -3.42 -7.09 -25.23
C ASP A 212 -3.98 -7.10 -23.80
N ARG A 213 -5.26 -6.72 -23.68
CA ARG A 213 -5.94 -6.58 -22.40
C ARG A 213 -6.11 -7.93 -21.71
N GLU A 214 -6.47 -8.97 -22.45
CA GLU A 214 -6.67 -10.31 -21.91
C GLU A 214 -5.34 -10.90 -21.44
N TYR A 215 -4.25 -10.63 -22.16
CA TYR A 215 -2.90 -10.99 -21.73
C TYR A 215 -2.53 -10.34 -20.39
N ILE A 216 -2.72 -9.03 -20.25
CA ILE A 216 -2.44 -8.30 -19.00
C ILE A 216 -3.26 -8.88 -17.85
N GLU A 217 -4.56 -9.10 -18.07
CA GLU A 217 -5.45 -9.68 -17.08
C GLU A 217 -4.99 -11.07 -16.63
N ARG A 218 -4.60 -11.92 -17.59
CA ARG A 218 -4.06 -13.25 -17.31
C ARG A 218 -2.78 -13.18 -16.46
N ILE A 219 -1.88 -12.25 -16.77
CA ILE A 219 -0.65 -12.06 -15.98
C ILE A 219 -0.98 -11.63 -14.54
N LEU A 220 -1.93 -10.72 -14.35
CA LEU A 220 -2.37 -10.31 -13.01
C LEU A 220 -2.92 -11.50 -12.22
N VAL A 221 -3.76 -12.34 -12.84
CA VAL A 221 -4.32 -13.54 -12.19
C VAL A 221 -3.23 -14.56 -11.85
N LEU A 222 -2.29 -14.84 -12.76
CA LEU A 222 -1.20 -15.79 -12.55
C LEU A 222 -0.16 -15.32 -11.51
N ARG A 223 0.00 -14.00 -11.36
CA ARG A 223 0.95 -13.40 -10.40
C ARG A 223 0.30 -12.90 -9.12
N LYS A 224 -1.01 -13.09 -8.98
CA LYS A 224 -1.75 -12.81 -7.75
C LYS A 224 -1.06 -13.46 -6.54
N GLY A 225 -0.87 -12.71 -5.46
CA GLY A 225 -0.14 -13.19 -4.27
C GLY A 225 1.39 -13.12 -4.38
N HIS A 226 1.96 -12.80 -5.53
CA HIS A 226 3.41 -12.55 -5.69
C HIS A 226 3.76 -11.07 -5.84
N LEU A 227 2.74 -10.22 -6.02
CA LEU A 227 2.90 -8.78 -6.21
C LEU A 227 2.54 -8.05 -4.91
N ASN A 228 3.36 -7.08 -4.54
CA ASN A 228 3.04 -6.12 -3.50
C ASN A 228 2.41 -4.87 -4.14
N ILE A 229 2.90 -4.44 -5.30
CA ILE A 229 2.46 -3.27 -6.05
C ILE A 229 2.41 -3.60 -7.55
N LEU A 230 1.61 -2.88 -8.33
CA LEU A 230 1.52 -3.12 -9.78
C LEU A 230 2.85 -2.93 -10.50
N THR A 231 3.65 -1.97 -10.04
CA THR A 231 4.95 -1.64 -10.63
C THR A 231 6.00 -2.74 -10.43
N ASP A 232 5.76 -3.73 -9.57
CA ASP A 232 6.59 -4.93 -9.47
C ASP A 232 6.68 -5.63 -10.83
N LEU A 233 5.58 -5.68 -11.59
CA LEU A 233 5.55 -6.28 -12.94
C LEU A 233 6.40 -5.53 -13.97
N LEU A 234 6.80 -4.29 -13.68
CA LEU A 234 7.70 -3.52 -14.53
C LEU A 234 9.17 -3.77 -14.16
N SER A 235 9.47 -4.49 -13.08
CA SER A 235 10.86 -4.76 -12.69
C SER A 235 11.61 -5.61 -13.72
N PRO A 236 12.96 -5.61 -13.69
CA PRO A 236 13.77 -6.46 -14.57
C PRO A 236 13.46 -7.96 -14.45
N ASP A 237 12.95 -8.42 -13.31
CA ASP A 237 12.61 -9.83 -13.09
C ASP A 237 11.36 -10.26 -13.87
N TYR A 238 10.48 -9.30 -14.22
CA TYR A 238 9.26 -9.54 -14.99
C TYR A 238 9.31 -8.99 -16.42
N SER A 239 10.41 -8.38 -16.83
CA SER A 239 10.55 -7.79 -18.18
C SER A 239 10.29 -8.78 -19.31
N TYR A 240 10.61 -10.06 -19.10
CA TYR A 240 10.39 -11.14 -20.06
C TYR A 240 8.91 -11.34 -20.43
N LEU A 241 7.98 -10.93 -19.57
CA LEU A 241 6.53 -10.99 -19.86
C LEU A 241 6.15 -10.01 -20.97
N TRP A 242 6.89 -8.92 -21.12
CA TRP A 242 6.53 -7.81 -22.00
C TRP A 242 7.41 -7.74 -23.23
N VAL A 243 8.67 -8.14 -23.12
CA VAL A 243 9.67 -8.06 -24.20
C VAL A 243 10.40 -9.39 -24.32
N ARG A 244 10.61 -9.85 -25.56
CA ARG A 244 11.44 -11.02 -25.84
C ARG A 244 12.89 -10.74 -25.44
N PRO A 245 13.52 -11.59 -24.62
CA PRO A 245 14.92 -11.40 -24.26
C PRO A 245 15.84 -11.63 -25.48
N ALA A 246 16.98 -10.95 -25.49
CA ALA A 246 18.09 -11.30 -26.37
C ALA A 246 18.91 -12.40 -25.68
N VAL A 247 18.92 -13.61 -26.25
CA VAL A 247 19.63 -14.77 -25.72
C VAL A 247 20.51 -15.34 -26.81
N HIS A 248 21.81 -15.48 -26.54
CA HIS A 248 22.73 -16.07 -27.51
C HIS A 248 22.73 -17.60 -27.38
N GLN A 249 22.81 -18.28 -28.51
CA GLN A 249 22.86 -19.75 -28.54
C GLN A 249 24.08 -20.31 -27.83
N GLU A 250 25.20 -19.60 -27.88
CA GLU A 250 26.44 -20.00 -27.22
C GLU A 250 26.25 -20.11 -25.69
N ASP A 251 25.50 -19.19 -25.08
CA ASP A 251 25.19 -19.24 -23.64
C ASP A 251 24.39 -20.50 -23.28
N LEU A 252 23.45 -20.88 -24.15
CA LEU A 252 22.58 -22.06 -23.95
C LEU A 252 23.35 -23.37 -24.16
N HIS A 253 24.19 -23.44 -25.20
CA HIS A 253 25.04 -24.60 -25.46
C HIS A 253 26.17 -24.75 -24.43
N GLY A 254 26.62 -23.63 -23.84
CA GLY A 254 27.55 -23.63 -22.71
C GLY A 254 26.97 -24.27 -21.46
N LEU A 255 25.64 -24.21 -21.27
CA LEU A 255 24.94 -24.86 -20.16
C LEU A 255 24.70 -26.36 -20.41
N SER A 256 24.49 -26.78 -21.66
CA SER A 256 24.26 -28.18 -22.03
C SER A 256 24.54 -28.42 -23.51
N SER A 257 25.23 -29.53 -23.82
CA SER A 257 25.42 -30.01 -25.20
C SER A 257 24.13 -30.56 -25.83
N GLU A 258 23.09 -30.85 -25.05
CA GLU A 258 21.77 -31.30 -25.50
C GLU A 258 20.76 -30.13 -25.58
N ALA A 259 21.22 -28.87 -25.64
CA ALA A 259 20.38 -27.68 -25.71
C ALA A 259 19.32 -27.77 -26.84
N SER A 260 19.71 -28.21 -28.03
CA SER A 260 18.81 -28.41 -29.16
C SER A 260 17.80 -29.54 -28.95
N ASP A 261 18.18 -30.61 -28.25
CA ASP A 261 17.26 -31.71 -27.90
C ASP A 261 16.22 -31.26 -26.87
N ILE A 262 16.64 -30.47 -25.88
CA ILE A 262 15.74 -29.82 -24.92
C ILE A 262 14.71 -28.96 -25.67
N GLY A 263 15.16 -28.16 -26.64
CA GLY A 263 14.28 -27.34 -27.47
C GLY A 263 13.23 -28.16 -28.23
N ARG A 264 13.65 -29.25 -28.89
CA ARG A 264 12.74 -30.14 -29.63
C ARG A 264 11.69 -30.78 -28.73
N LEU A 265 12.11 -31.34 -27.58
CA LEU A 265 11.20 -31.96 -26.62
C LEU A 265 10.17 -30.96 -26.08
N VAL A 266 10.60 -29.75 -25.75
CA VAL A 266 9.70 -28.72 -25.23
C VAL A 266 8.69 -28.25 -26.28
N VAL A 267 9.11 -28.08 -27.55
CA VAL A 267 8.16 -27.76 -28.63
C VAL A 267 7.12 -28.88 -28.77
N GLN A 268 7.53 -30.15 -28.71
CA GLN A 268 6.59 -31.28 -28.76
C GLN A 268 5.62 -31.29 -27.57
N ILE A 269 6.10 -30.99 -26.36
CA ILE A 269 5.23 -30.87 -25.18
C ILE A 269 4.20 -29.75 -25.41
N LEU A 270 4.67 -28.56 -25.81
CA LEU A 270 3.83 -27.38 -26.01
C LEU A 270 2.78 -27.55 -27.12
N GLN A 271 3.07 -28.33 -28.17
CA GLN A 271 2.09 -28.68 -29.20
C GLN A 271 0.89 -29.50 -28.66
N ASN A 272 1.08 -30.21 -27.55
CA ASN A 272 0.05 -31.01 -26.90
C ASN A 272 -0.62 -30.30 -25.70
N VAL A 273 -0.15 -29.09 -25.35
CA VAL A 273 -0.72 -28.31 -24.25
C VAL A 273 -2.08 -27.75 -24.66
N ARG A 274 -3.10 -28.05 -23.86
CA ARG A 274 -4.45 -27.49 -23.99
C ARG A 274 -4.60 -26.20 -23.19
N HIS A 275 -5.60 -25.39 -23.53
CA HIS A 275 -5.86 -24.11 -22.87
C HIS A 275 -6.12 -24.25 -21.35
N ASP A 276 -6.65 -25.38 -20.90
CA ASP A 276 -6.97 -25.70 -19.50
C ASP A 276 -5.84 -26.43 -18.75
N THR A 277 -4.64 -26.51 -19.34
CA THR A 277 -3.50 -27.20 -18.71
C THR A 277 -3.07 -26.48 -17.43
N SER A 278 -3.09 -27.19 -16.31
CA SER A 278 -2.64 -26.65 -15.03
C SER A 278 -1.11 -26.62 -14.91
N LEU A 279 -0.61 -25.79 -13.99
CA LEU A 279 0.81 -25.70 -13.66
C LEU A 279 1.43 -27.06 -13.31
N ASP A 280 0.71 -27.86 -12.53
CA ASP A 280 1.17 -29.17 -12.08
C ASP A 280 1.30 -30.17 -13.23
N VAL A 281 0.36 -30.14 -14.18
CA VAL A 281 0.38 -31.02 -15.35
C VAL A 281 1.58 -30.67 -16.22
N LEU A 282 1.75 -29.39 -16.57
CA LEU A 282 2.89 -28.95 -17.39
C LEU A 282 4.24 -29.25 -16.70
N SER A 283 4.33 -29.04 -15.38
CA SER A 283 5.54 -29.33 -14.60
C SER A 283 5.88 -30.83 -14.62
N LYS A 284 4.88 -31.71 -14.53
CA LYS A 284 5.07 -33.16 -14.62
C LYS A 284 5.50 -33.58 -16.02
N GLU A 285 4.88 -33.03 -17.06
CA GLU A 285 5.24 -33.34 -18.45
C GLU A 285 6.68 -32.95 -18.79
N LEU A 286 7.09 -31.73 -18.40
CA LEU A 286 8.48 -31.27 -18.54
C LEU A 286 9.45 -32.22 -17.82
N LYS A 287 9.13 -32.62 -16.58
CA LYS A 287 9.96 -33.54 -15.80
C LYS A 287 10.08 -34.91 -16.45
N ASN A 288 8.96 -35.50 -16.87
CA ASN A 288 8.93 -36.85 -17.43
C ASN A 288 9.73 -36.96 -18.73
N HIS A 289 9.69 -35.94 -19.59
CA HIS A 289 10.40 -35.95 -20.87
C HIS A 289 11.87 -35.55 -20.72
N LEU A 290 12.16 -34.50 -19.95
CA LEU A 290 13.54 -33.98 -19.85
C LEU A 290 14.44 -34.83 -18.95
N GLN A 291 13.88 -35.70 -18.10
CA GLN A 291 14.67 -36.68 -17.35
C GLN A 291 15.18 -37.85 -18.21
N GLN A 292 14.68 -38.01 -19.43
CA GLN A 292 15.10 -39.07 -20.37
C GLN A 292 16.34 -38.68 -21.18
N LEU A 293 16.80 -37.43 -21.06
CA LEU A 293 18.04 -36.96 -21.69
C LEU A 293 19.25 -37.73 -21.15
N LYS A 294 20.23 -37.98 -22.02
CA LYS A 294 21.32 -38.92 -21.71
C LYS A 294 22.38 -38.28 -20.81
N THR A 295 22.70 -37.02 -21.05
CA THR A 295 23.81 -36.34 -20.37
C THR A 295 23.35 -35.19 -19.49
N THR A 296 22.23 -34.55 -19.83
CA THR A 296 21.77 -33.34 -19.15
C THR A 296 20.80 -33.66 -18.02
N LYS A 297 21.15 -33.22 -16.82
CA LYS A 297 20.25 -33.32 -15.65
C LYS A 297 19.03 -32.41 -15.83
N TYR A 298 17.88 -32.85 -15.33
CA TYR A 298 16.64 -32.06 -15.32
C TYR A 298 16.81 -30.61 -14.83
N SER A 299 17.58 -30.41 -13.74
CA SER A 299 17.86 -29.07 -13.21
C SER A 299 18.64 -28.19 -14.18
N THR A 300 19.55 -28.76 -14.97
CA THR A 300 20.26 -28.05 -16.04
C THR A 300 19.33 -27.73 -17.20
N SER A 301 18.45 -28.67 -17.60
CA SER A 301 17.43 -28.41 -18.62
C SER A 301 16.51 -27.26 -18.22
N MET A 302 16.14 -27.16 -16.95
CA MET A 302 15.36 -26.03 -16.42
C MET A 302 16.12 -24.70 -16.48
N LYS A 303 17.45 -24.70 -16.26
CA LYS A 303 18.27 -23.49 -16.43
C LYS A 303 18.33 -23.04 -17.88
N VAL A 304 18.57 -23.98 -18.81
CA VAL A 304 18.58 -23.72 -20.26
C VAL A 304 17.25 -23.12 -20.69
N LEU A 305 16.12 -23.72 -20.31
CA LEU A 305 14.80 -23.23 -20.69
C LEU A 305 14.45 -21.90 -20.06
N ARG A 306 14.84 -21.66 -18.80
CA ARG A 306 14.63 -20.37 -18.16
C ARG A 306 15.42 -19.27 -18.86
N LEU A 307 16.67 -19.53 -19.19
CA LEU A 307 17.50 -18.60 -19.94
C LEU A 307 16.90 -18.33 -21.33
N ALA A 308 16.49 -19.38 -22.05
CA ALA A 308 15.82 -19.25 -23.34
C ALA A 308 14.52 -18.42 -23.27
N LEU A 309 13.68 -18.63 -22.25
CA LEU A 309 12.39 -17.96 -22.12
C LEU A 309 12.49 -16.54 -21.57
N SER A 310 13.49 -16.23 -20.75
CA SER A 310 13.56 -14.94 -20.04
C SER A 310 14.86 -14.16 -20.14
N GLY A 311 15.92 -14.77 -20.62
CA GLY A 311 17.27 -14.18 -20.54
C GLY A 311 17.80 -14.08 -19.11
N ARG A 312 17.22 -14.82 -18.15
CA ARG A 312 17.60 -14.78 -16.73
C ARG A 312 17.96 -16.16 -16.19
N GLU A 313 18.82 -16.19 -15.18
CA GLU A 313 19.21 -17.40 -14.45
C GLU A 313 18.25 -17.76 -13.32
N THR A 314 17.52 -16.78 -12.79
CA THR A 314 16.57 -16.91 -11.67
C THR A 314 15.19 -16.39 -12.06
N GLY A 315 14.19 -16.65 -11.22
CA GLY A 315 12.79 -16.31 -11.48
C GLY A 315 11.80 -17.44 -11.13
N PRO A 316 10.56 -17.39 -11.65
CA PRO A 316 9.56 -18.42 -11.42
C PRO A 316 9.96 -19.76 -12.07
N SER A 317 9.16 -20.80 -11.83
CA SER A 317 9.35 -22.09 -12.49
C SER A 317 9.15 -21.98 -14.01
N VAL A 318 9.84 -22.83 -14.78
CA VAL A 318 9.73 -22.83 -16.26
C VAL A 318 8.27 -23.04 -16.71
N ALA A 319 7.52 -23.90 -16.01
CA ALA A 319 6.11 -24.12 -16.30
C ALA A 319 5.26 -22.86 -16.07
N GLU A 320 5.46 -22.13 -14.96
CA GLU A 320 4.78 -20.84 -14.72
C GLU A 320 5.11 -19.81 -15.81
N MET A 321 6.37 -19.78 -16.28
CA MET A 321 6.80 -18.88 -17.35
C MET A 321 6.09 -19.22 -18.65
N MET A 322 6.05 -20.50 -19.03
CA MET A 322 5.36 -20.95 -20.23
C MET A 322 3.86 -20.66 -20.21
N LEU A 323 3.20 -20.86 -19.06
CA LEU A 323 1.78 -20.51 -18.90
C LEU A 323 1.54 -18.99 -18.95
N SER A 324 2.45 -18.20 -18.38
CA SER A 324 2.37 -16.73 -18.41
C SER A 324 2.49 -16.21 -19.85
N LEU A 325 3.53 -16.65 -20.56
CA LEU A 325 3.79 -16.29 -21.95
C LEU A 325 2.72 -16.82 -22.90
N GLY A 326 2.16 -17.99 -22.60
CA GLY A 326 1.31 -18.74 -23.51
C GLY A 326 2.12 -19.67 -24.41
N VAL A 327 1.43 -20.66 -24.99
CA VAL A 327 2.02 -21.74 -25.78
C VAL A 327 2.77 -21.20 -27.00
N GLU A 328 2.14 -20.32 -27.78
CA GLU A 328 2.71 -19.77 -29.01
C GLU A 328 4.01 -19.00 -28.75
N GLU A 329 3.98 -18.03 -27.85
CA GLU A 329 5.16 -17.21 -27.52
C GLU A 329 6.29 -18.06 -26.91
N SER A 330 5.96 -19.05 -26.10
CA SER A 330 6.94 -19.99 -25.54
C SER A 330 7.62 -20.81 -26.63
N MET A 331 6.87 -21.33 -27.60
CA MET A 331 7.43 -22.06 -28.74
C MET A 331 8.33 -21.18 -29.59
N ILE A 332 7.91 -19.94 -29.89
CA ILE A 332 8.71 -18.99 -30.68
C ILE A 332 10.06 -18.73 -30.00
N ARG A 333 10.06 -18.46 -28.69
CA ARG A 333 11.30 -18.22 -27.93
C ARG A 333 12.21 -19.43 -27.95
N VAL A 334 11.68 -20.62 -27.66
CA VAL A 334 12.44 -21.87 -27.66
C VAL A 334 13.01 -22.18 -29.05
N GLN A 335 12.22 -22.04 -30.11
CA GLN A 335 12.68 -22.29 -31.48
C GLN A 335 13.80 -21.32 -31.87
N LYS A 336 13.62 -20.02 -31.59
CA LYS A 336 14.62 -19.00 -31.93
C LYS A 336 15.89 -19.10 -31.09
N SER A 337 15.83 -19.59 -29.86
CA SER A 337 17.00 -19.62 -28.99
C SER A 337 17.72 -20.97 -29.00
N LEU A 338 17.04 -22.08 -29.32
CA LEU A 338 17.61 -23.43 -29.20
C LEU A 338 17.62 -24.22 -30.51
N LEU A 339 16.89 -23.79 -31.55
CA LEU A 339 16.72 -24.57 -32.78
C LEU A 339 17.06 -23.83 -34.08
N SER A 340 17.31 -22.51 -34.02
CA SER A 340 17.57 -21.67 -35.19
C SER A 340 19.00 -21.71 -35.70
#